data_AF-A0A7Y2UBR6-F1
#
_entry.id   AF-A0A7Y2UBR6-F1
#
_cell.length_a   1.000
_cell.length_b   1.000
_cell.length_c   1.000
_cell.angle_alpha   90.00
_cell.angle_beta   90.00
_cell.angle_gamma   90.00
#
_symmetry.space_group_name_H-M   'P 1'
#
loop_
_entity.id
_entity.type
_entity.pdbx_description
1 polymer ?
#
loop_
_entity_poly.entity_id
_entity_poly.type
_entity_poly.pdbx_seq_one_letter_code
_entity_poly.pdbx_strand_id
1 'polypeptide(L)'
;MAKSKSSRRWLSEHFDDQYVKMAQQQGWRSRAAFKLIELDEKYRLLRKGMRVVDLGSAPGSWTQVVQKALGENGRIIALDILPMDPLPGVTFIQGDFTEDEP
;
A
#
# COMPACT_ATOMS: atom_id res chain seq x y z
N MET A 1 -13.39 33.58 3.58
CA MET A 1 -14.23 32.59 2.88
C MET A 1 -14.73 31.56 3.89
N ALA A 2 -16.05 31.41 4.04
CA ALA A 2 -16.65 30.56 5.05
C ALA A 2 -16.55 29.06 4.66
N LYS A 3 -15.91 28.25 5.51
CA LYS A 3 -15.81 26.79 5.32
C LYS A 3 -17.20 26.15 5.43
N SER A 4 -17.66 25.49 4.37
CA SER A 4 -18.99 24.87 4.30
C SER A 4 -19.16 23.77 5.36
N LYS A 5 -20.39 23.53 5.84
CA LYS A 5 -20.69 22.44 6.79
C LYS A 5 -20.33 21.05 6.24
N SER A 6 -20.34 20.86 4.91
CA SER A 6 -19.96 19.60 4.26
C SER A 6 -18.47 19.25 4.45
N SER A 7 -17.59 20.27 4.50
CA SER A 7 -16.15 20.03 4.67
C SER A 7 -15.79 19.50 6.06
N ARG A 8 -16.60 19.82 7.09
CA ARG A 8 -16.42 19.30 8.46
C ARG A 8 -16.90 17.87 8.62
N ARG A 9 -18.01 17.50 7.96
CA ARG A 9 -18.53 16.13 7.99
C ARG A 9 -17.60 15.15 7.26
N TRP A 10 -17.10 15.54 6.09
CA TRP A 10 -16.12 14.75 5.33
C TRP A 10 -14.79 14.58 6.08
N LEU A 11 -14.30 15.63 6.76
CA LEU A 11 -13.13 15.51 7.64
C LEU A 11 -13.41 14.56 8.81
N SER A 12 -14.57 14.68 9.46
CA SER A 12 -14.99 13.83 10.58
C SER A 12 -15.11 12.36 10.18
N GLU A 13 -15.65 12.06 9.00
CA GLU A 13 -15.72 10.71 8.43
C GLU A 13 -14.31 10.14 8.14
N HIS A 14 -13.32 11.00 7.83
CA HIS A 14 -11.92 10.60 7.65
C HIS A 14 -11.19 10.31 8.97
N PHE A 15 -11.46 11.08 10.03
CA PHE A 15 -10.83 10.88 11.35
C PHE A 15 -11.42 9.71 12.15
N ASP A 16 -12.66 9.32 11.86
CA ASP A 16 -13.30 8.13 12.46
C ASP A 16 -13.25 6.87 11.60
N ASP A 17 -12.43 6.90 10.55
CA ASP A 17 -12.23 5.74 9.71
C ASP A 17 -11.61 4.58 10.51
N GLN A 18 -12.46 3.60 10.83
CA GLN A 18 -12.08 2.41 11.58
C GLN A 18 -10.91 1.67 10.92
N TYR A 19 -10.80 1.72 9.59
CA TYR A 19 -9.71 1.06 8.87
C TYR A 19 -8.39 1.82 9.01
N VAL A 20 -8.39 3.14 9.19
CA VAL A 20 -7.16 3.88 9.50
C VAL A 20 -6.65 3.48 10.89
N LYS A 21 -7.54 3.47 11.89
CA LYS A 21 -7.21 3.02 13.26
C LYS A 21 -6.74 1.57 13.26
N MET A 22 -7.42 0.69 12.52
CA MET A 22 -7.05 -0.71 12.39
C MET A 22 -5.72 -0.91 11.66
N ALA A 23 -5.43 -0.14 10.61
CA ALA A 23 -4.15 -0.17 9.92
C ALA A 23 -3.00 0.18 10.87
N GLN A 24 -3.15 1.26 11.63
CA GLN A 24 -2.16 1.68 12.63
C GLN A 24 -1.96 0.60 13.70
N GLN A 25 -3.04 0.04 14.25
CA GLN A 25 -2.98 -1.03 15.26
C GLN A 25 -2.30 -2.30 14.73
N GLN A 26 -2.48 -2.64 13.45
CA GLN A 26 -1.89 -3.83 12.82
C GLN A 26 -0.53 -3.56 12.13
N GLY A 27 0.00 -2.34 12.23
CA GLY A 27 1.29 -1.96 11.65
C GLY A 27 1.29 -1.84 10.12
N TRP A 28 0.13 -1.64 9.50
CA TRP A 28 0.01 -1.33 8.07
C TRP A 28 0.20 0.17 7.83
N ARG A 29 0.96 0.52 6.78
CA ARG A 29 1.25 1.92 6.44
C ARG A 29 0.02 2.71 5.98
N SER A 30 -1.03 2.04 5.51
CA SER A 30 -2.31 2.68 5.18
C SER A 30 -3.46 1.69 5.19
N ARG A 31 -4.70 2.20 5.26
CA ARG A 31 -5.93 1.39 5.17
C ARG A 31 -6.08 0.64 3.84
N ALA A 32 -5.31 1.00 2.81
CA ALA A 32 -5.39 0.33 1.52
C ALA A 32 -4.94 -1.15 1.58
N ALA A 33 -4.12 -1.53 2.57
CA ALA A 33 -3.71 -2.92 2.80
C ALA A 33 -4.90 -3.89 2.84
N PHE A 34 -5.99 -3.50 3.50
CA PHE A 34 -7.18 -4.34 3.64
C PHE A 34 -7.83 -4.68 2.30
N LYS A 35 -7.74 -3.79 1.30
CA LYS A 35 -8.27 -4.08 -0.04
C LYS A 35 -7.53 -5.26 -0.68
N LEU A 36 -6.19 -5.29 -0.60
CA LEU A 36 -5.42 -6.38 -1.18
C LEU A 36 -5.58 -7.67 -0.38
N ILE A 37 -5.67 -7.58 0.96
CA ILE A 37 -5.95 -8.74 1.83
C ILE A 37 -7.28 -9.39 1.43
N GLU A 38 -8.37 -8.61 1.33
CA GLU A 38 -9.68 -9.13 0.94
C GLU A 38 -9.68 -9.71 -0.49
N LEU A 39 -8.99 -9.07 -1.43
CA LEU A 39 -8.83 -9.57 -2.79
C LEU A 39 -8.07 -10.91 -2.82
N ASP A 40 -6.98 -11.02 -2.05
CA ASP A 40 -6.20 -12.24 -1.98
C ASP A 40 -6.96 -13.39 -1.28
N GLU A 41 -7.70 -13.09 -0.22
CA GLU A 41 -8.58 -14.06 0.44
C GLU A 41 -9.61 -14.65 -0.54
N LYS A 42 -10.21 -13.79 -1.37
CA LYS A 42 -11.25 -14.18 -2.33
C LYS A 42 -10.70 -14.90 -3.56
N TYR A 43 -9.60 -14.41 -4.12
CA TYR A 43 -9.11 -14.84 -5.44
C TYR A 43 -7.79 -15.61 -5.40
N ARG A 44 -7.13 -15.71 -4.24
CA ARG A 44 -5.84 -16.40 -4.06
C ARG A 44 -4.78 -15.92 -5.05
N LEU A 45 -4.64 -14.60 -5.15
CA LEU A 45 -3.78 -13.89 -6.11
C LEU A 45 -2.29 -14.09 -5.79
N LEU A 46 -1.94 -14.14 -4.51
CA LEU A 46 -0.58 -14.18 -4.00
C LEU A 46 -0.21 -15.59 -3.57
N ARG A 47 1.00 -16.02 -3.95
CA ARG A 47 1.57 -17.32 -3.59
C ARG A 47 3.03 -17.14 -3.21
N LYS A 48 3.53 -18.05 -2.37
CA LYS A 48 4.93 -18.07 -1.95
C LYS A 48 5.87 -18.16 -3.15
N GLY A 49 6.97 -17.42 -3.11
CA GLY A 49 8.00 -17.43 -4.17
C GLY A 49 7.63 -16.70 -5.46
N MET A 50 6.48 -16.00 -5.50
CA MET A 50 6.13 -15.18 -6.67
C MET A 50 7.09 -14.01 -6.87
N ARG A 51 7.10 -13.50 -8.12
CA ARG A 51 7.72 -12.23 -8.47
C ARG A 51 6.60 -11.22 -8.70
N VAL A 52 6.62 -10.11 -7.97
CA VAL A 52 5.57 -9.09 -8.02
C VAL A 52 6.17 -7.73 -8.29
N VAL A 53 5.51 -6.98 -9.17
CA VAL A 53 5.78 -5.56 -9.40
C VAL A 53 4.61 -4.76 -8.83
N ASP A 54 4.89 -3.81 -7.93
CA ASP A 54 3.90 -2.93 -7.31
C ASP A 54 4.09 -1.50 -7.85
N LEU A 55 3.17 -1.04 -8.69
CA LEU A 55 3.23 0.27 -9.36
C LEU A 55 2.31 1.27 -8.65
N GLY A 56 2.81 2.48 -8.39
CA GLY A 56 2.09 3.44 -7.54
C GLY A 56 2.09 2.98 -6.09
N SER A 57 3.24 2.46 -5.64
CA SER A 57 3.37 1.74 -4.38
C SER A 57 3.35 2.62 -3.13
N ALA A 58 3.66 3.92 -3.20
CA ALA A 58 3.76 4.76 -2.00
C ALA A 58 2.40 4.90 -1.28
N PRO A 59 2.33 4.72 0.06
CA PRO A 59 3.43 4.62 1.02
C PRO A 59 3.94 3.18 1.28
N GLY A 60 3.47 2.17 0.55
CA GLY A 60 3.99 0.79 0.56
C GLY A 60 3.06 -0.24 1.23
N SER A 61 1.78 0.08 1.46
CA SER A 61 0.91 -0.82 2.24
C SER A 61 0.51 -2.09 1.49
N TRP A 62 0.33 -2.03 0.16
CA TRP A 62 0.16 -3.23 -0.66
C TRP A 62 1.45 -4.03 -0.72
N THR A 63 2.59 -3.35 -0.89
CA THR A 63 3.92 -3.98 -0.83
C THR A 63 4.13 -4.77 0.48
N GLN A 64 3.70 -4.23 1.63
CA GLN A 64 3.76 -4.96 2.90
C GLN A 64 2.91 -6.25 2.88
N VAL A 65 1.72 -6.21 2.29
CA VAL A 65 0.84 -7.40 2.19
C VAL A 65 1.51 -8.46 1.31
N VAL A 66 2.02 -8.05 0.15
CA VAL A 66 2.75 -8.91 -0.79
C VAL A 66 3.97 -9.53 -0.11
N GLN A 67 4.79 -8.74 0.59
CA GLN A 67 5.96 -9.20 1.34
C GLN A 67 5.62 -10.33 2.32
N LYS A 68 4.54 -10.16 3.11
CA LYS A 68 4.11 -11.20 4.06
C LYS A 68 3.60 -12.47 3.36
N ALA A 69 2.97 -12.36 2.19
CA ALA A 69 2.41 -13.50 1.46
C ALA A 69 3.48 -14.33 0.73
N LEU A 70 4.49 -13.66 0.15
CA LEU A 70 5.50 -14.28 -0.72
C LEU A 70 6.58 -15.06 0.06
N GLY A 71 6.91 -14.62 1.27
CA GLY A 71 7.99 -15.21 2.09
C GLY A 71 9.39 -14.97 1.50
N GLU A 72 10.39 -15.65 2.06
CA GLU A 72 11.82 -15.40 1.79
C GLU A 72 12.26 -15.64 0.34
N ASN A 73 11.57 -16.53 -0.38
CA ASN A 73 11.90 -16.88 -1.76
C ASN A 73 11.21 -15.99 -2.81
N GLY A 74 10.36 -15.05 -2.37
CA GLY A 74 9.70 -14.13 -3.28
C GLY A 74 10.59 -12.96 -3.67
N ARG A 75 10.26 -12.30 -4.78
CA ARG A 75 10.93 -11.07 -5.21
C ARG A 75 9.91 -9.97 -5.46
N ILE A 76 10.16 -8.80 -4.89
CA ILE A 76 9.27 -7.65 -5.00
C ILE A 76 10.06 -6.46 -5.54
N ILE A 77 9.52 -5.86 -6.60
CA ILE A 77 9.97 -4.58 -7.12
C ILE A 77 8.81 -3.59 -6.94
N ALA A 78 9.03 -2.56 -6.14
CA ALA A 78 8.05 -1.50 -5.92
C ALA A 78 8.53 -0.23 -6.65
N LEU A 79 7.62 0.46 -7.32
CA LEU A 79 7.91 1.68 -8.05
C LEU A 79 6.86 2.75 -7.74
N ASP A 80 7.32 3.96 -7.47
CA ASP A 80 6.47 5.14 -7.32
C ASP A 80 7.27 6.41 -7.59
N ILE A 81 6.60 7.48 -8.04
CA ILE A 81 7.19 8.81 -8.18
C ILE A 81 7.49 9.44 -6.80
N LEU A 82 6.71 9.08 -5.78
CA LEU A 82 6.87 9.53 -4.40
C LEU A 82 7.80 8.60 -3.62
N PRO A 83 8.62 9.13 -2.70
CA PRO A 83 9.45 8.29 -1.85
C PRO A 83 8.58 7.51 -0.84
N MET A 84 9.09 6.37 -0.38
CA MET A 84 8.54 5.65 0.75
C MET A 84 9.63 5.05 1.63
N ASP A 85 9.32 4.82 2.90
CA ASP A 85 10.23 4.15 3.82
C ASP A 85 10.61 2.75 3.28
N PRO A 86 11.85 2.29 3.44
CA PRO A 86 12.26 0.99 2.92
C PRO A 86 11.50 -0.16 3.60
N LEU A 87 11.30 -1.25 2.85
CA LEU A 87 10.74 -2.51 3.35
C LEU A 87 11.77 -3.64 3.16
N PRO A 88 12.00 -4.51 4.15
CA PRO A 88 12.98 -5.60 4.02
C PRO A 88 12.72 -6.52 2.82
N GLY A 89 13.73 -6.86 2.05
CA GLY A 89 13.57 -7.76 0.89
C GLY A 89 12.74 -7.18 -0.26
N VAL A 90 12.47 -5.87 -0.26
CA VAL A 90 11.84 -5.15 -1.37
C VAL A 90 12.87 -4.28 -2.07
N THR A 91 12.97 -4.39 -3.39
CA THR A 91 13.69 -3.42 -4.21
C THR A 91 12.74 -2.26 -4.53
N PHE A 92 13.05 -1.06 -4.06
CA PHE A 92 12.28 0.14 -4.39
C PHE A 92 13.01 0.97 -5.45
N ILE A 93 12.24 1.41 -6.45
CA ILE A 93 12.68 2.34 -7.50
C ILE A 93 11.81 3.58 -7.36
N GLN A 94 12.40 4.70 -7.02
CA GLN A 94 11.69 5.97 -7.09
C GLN A 94 11.82 6.49 -8.52
N GLY A 95 10.70 6.71 -9.21
CA GLY A 95 10.68 7.12 -10.61
C GLY A 95 9.29 7.08 -11.23
N ASP A 96 9.17 7.64 -12.43
CA ASP A 96 7.96 7.57 -13.24
C ASP A 96 8.04 6.36 -14.18
N PHE A 97 7.08 5.43 -14.09
CA PHE A 97 7.08 4.23 -14.93
C PHE A 97 6.71 4.51 -16.39
N THR A 98 6.35 5.75 -16.73
CA THR A 98 6.10 6.19 -18.11
C THR A 98 7.34 6.72 -18.80
N GLU A 99 8.44 6.93 -18.07
CA GLU A 99 9.72 7.41 -18.58
C GLU A 99 10.74 6.27 -18.71
N ASP A 100 11.67 6.39 -19.65
CA ASP A 100 12.74 5.41 -19.88
C ASP A 100 13.89 5.52 -18.85
N GLU A 101 13.95 6.64 -18.13
CA GLU A 101 14.95 6.92 -17.09
C GLU A 101 14.30 6.83 -15.70
N PRO A 102 14.97 6.19 -14.71
CA PRO A 102 14.49 6.14 -13.32
C PRO A 102 14.38 7.52 -12.66
#